data_AF-A0AAX1U2M0-F1
#
_entry.id   AF-A0AAX1U2M0-F1
#
_cell.length_a   1.000
_cell.length_b   1.000
_cell.length_c   1.000
_cell.angle_alpha   90.00
_cell.angle_beta   90.00
_cell.angle_gamma   90.00
#
_symmetry.space_group_name_H-M   'P 1'
#
loop_
_entity.id
_entity.type
_entity.pdbx_description
1 polymer ?
#
loop_
_entity_poly.entity_id
_entity_poly.type
_entity_poly.pdbx_seq_one_letter_code
_entity_poly.pdbx_strand_id
1 'polypeptide(L)'
;MDEWIKQLAMLLAGSIVIQITPIKINPWTWLFKWIGEQLNGDLKKEVISIGKTVDQNEIDRIRYEIMDFANSCRNHRQHTKEEYHHIVDINTKYHRLIKKHGIENGVLDTEYAYIERTYQRCLEKGVFDQFENESEEK
;
A
#
# COMPACT_ATOMS: atom_id res chain seq x y z
N MET A 1 38.82 36.70 3.98
CA MET A 1 38.55 35.38 4.59
C MET A 1 37.16 34.87 4.22
N ASP A 2 36.51 35.47 3.21
CA ASP A 2 35.05 35.59 3.18
C ASP A 2 34.41 34.91 1.95
N GLU A 3 35.22 34.41 1.01
CA GLU A 3 34.73 33.87 -0.27
C GLU A 3 34.37 32.38 -0.18
N TRP A 4 35.17 31.60 0.55
CA TRP A 4 34.89 30.18 0.77
C TRP A 4 33.72 29.96 1.75
N ILE A 5 33.50 30.91 2.66
CA ILE A 5 32.34 30.93 3.56
C ILE A 5 31.05 31.16 2.76
N LYS A 6 31.09 32.03 1.74
CA LYS A 6 29.96 32.24 0.82
C LYS A 6 29.65 30.99 -0.01
N GLN A 7 30.68 30.27 -0.50
CA GLN A 7 30.48 29.01 -1.23
C GLN A 7 29.91 27.90 -0.34
N LEU A 8 30.39 27.79 0.91
CA LEU A 8 29.86 26.86 1.90
C LEU A 8 28.40 27.18 2.26
N ALA A 9 28.08 28.48 2.42
CA ALA A 9 26.71 28.94 2.68
C ALA A 9 25.77 28.69 1.48
N MET A 10 26.26 28.82 0.25
CA MET A 10 25.50 28.54 -0.98
C MET A 10 25.21 27.04 -1.15
N LEU A 11 26.16 26.16 -0.77
CA LEU A 11 25.96 24.71 -0.75
C LEU A 11 24.95 24.27 0.33
N LEU A 12 24.99 24.88 1.51
CA LEU A 12 24.01 24.63 2.59
C LEU A 12 22.61 25.16 2.27
N ALA A 13 22.51 26.27 1.54
CA ALA A 13 21.22 26.80 1.09
C ALA A 13 20.52 25.86 0.08
N GLY A 14 21.29 25.10 -0.71
CA GLY A 14 20.77 24.14 -1.68
C GLY A 14 20.19 22.85 -1.07
N SER A 15 20.63 22.44 0.13
CA SER A 15 20.14 21.20 0.77
C SER A 15 18.85 21.36 1.58
N ILE A 16 18.35 22.60 1.74
CA ILE A 16 17.11 22.90 2.48
C ILE A 16 15.89 22.96 1.54
N VAL A 17 16.10 23.00 0.21
CA VAL A 17 15.03 23.19 -0.79
C VAL A 17 14.40 21.89 -1.29
N ILE A 18 14.34 20.86 -0.46
CA ILE A 18 13.28 19.86 -0.61
C ILE A 18 12.38 19.97 0.61
N GLN A 19 11.66 21.09 0.68
CA GLN A 19 10.38 21.09 1.37
C GLN A 19 9.48 20.14 0.57
N ILE A 20 9.39 18.88 1.00
CA ILE A 20 8.34 17.97 0.53
C ILE A 20 7.03 18.60 1.01
N THR A 21 6.31 19.21 0.08
CA THR A 21 4.96 19.68 0.31
C THR A 21 4.10 18.50 0.77
N PRO A 22 3.19 18.68 1.74
CA PRO A 22 2.33 17.59 2.16
C PRO A 22 1.40 17.27 1.00
N ILE A 23 1.63 16.16 0.31
CA ILE A 23 0.64 15.59 -0.61
C ILE A 23 -0.55 15.17 0.26
N LYS A 24 -1.49 16.10 0.47
CA LYS A 24 -2.81 15.82 1.07
C LYS A 24 -3.74 15.13 0.08
N ILE A 25 -3.19 14.28 -0.78
CA ILE A 25 -4.00 13.30 -1.48
C ILE A 25 -4.02 12.13 -0.51
N ASN A 26 -5.18 11.82 0.02
CA ASN A 26 -5.38 10.65 0.85
C ASN A 26 -5.76 9.51 -0.11
N PRO A 27 -4.80 8.76 -0.70
CA PRO A 27 -5.09 7.69 -1.66
C PRO A 27 -6.05 6.65 -1.07
N TRP A 28 -6.11 6.58 0.27
CA TRP A 28 -7.05 5.79 1.06
C TRP A 28 -8.50 6.19 0.84
N THR A 29 -8.81 7.48 0.69
CA THR A 29 -10.21 7.89 0.39
C THR A 29 -10.68 7.37 -0.95
N TRP A 30 -9.77 7.27 -1.93
CA TRP A 30 -10.10 6.75 -3.25
C TRP A 30 -10.17 5.22 -3.21
N LEU A 31 -9.28 4.56 -2.46
CA LEU A 31 -9.28 3.11 -2.31
C LEU A 31 -10.50 2.61 -1.52
N PHE A 32 -10.79 3.14 -0.33
CA PHE A 32 -11.99 2.77 0.44
C PHE A 32 -13.28 3.08 -0.33
N LYS A 33 -13.28 4.16 -1.12
CA LYS A 33 -14.41 4.47 -2.01
C LYS A 33 -14.53 3.45 -3.13
N TRP A 34 -13.42 3.08 -3.79
CA TRP A 34 -13.41 2.06 -4.84
C TRP A 34 -13.79 0.67 -4.31
N ILE A 35 -13.24 0.25 -3.17
CA ILE A 35 -13.63 -0.97 -2.46
C ILE A 35 -15.13 -0.91 -2.12
N GLY A 36 -15.60 0.19 -1.52
CA GLY A 36 -17.01 0.37 -1.18
C GLY A 36 -17.95 0.31 -2.39
N GLU A 37 -17.56 0.93 -3.51
CA GLU A 37 -18.30 0.93 -4.78
C GLU A 37 -18.36 -0.47 -5.41
N GLN A 38 -17.22 -1.19 -5.50
CA GLN A 38 -17.20 -2.56 -5.99
C GLN A 38 -18.04 -3.49 -5.11
N LEU A 39 -17.90 -3.39 -3.79
CA LEU A 39 -18.67 -4.22 -2.86
C LEU A 39 -20.17 -3.97 -2.99
N ASN A 40 -20.61 -2.71 -3.09
CA ASN A 40 -22.03 -2.39 -3.27
C ASN A 40 -22.56 -2.88 -4.62
N GLY A 41 -21.74 -2.82 -5.68
CA GLY A 41 -22.10 -3.32 -7.00
C GLY A 41 -22.28 -4.84 -7.06
N ASP A 42 -21.41 -5.58 -6.37
CA ASP A 42 -21.41 -7.05 -6.37
C ASP A 42 -22.46 -7.64 -5.42
N LEU A 43 -22.63 -7.06 -4.22
CA LEU A 43 -23.63 -7.51 -3.26
C LEU A 43 -25.06 -7.36 -3.77
N LYS A 44 -25.35 -6.31 -4.56
CA LYS A 44 -26.67 -6.14 -5.17
C LYS A 44 -26.99 -7.29 -6.15
N LYS A 45 -25.98 -8.00 -6.64
CA LYS A 45 -26.11 -9.12 -7.59
C LYS A 45 -26.09 -10.50 -6.93
N GLU A 46 -25.55 -10.64 -5.72
CA GLU A 46 -25.26 -11.95 -5.11
C GLU A 46 -25.80 -12.05 -3.68
N VAL A 47 -27.08 -12.42 -3.51
CA VAL A 47 -27.72 -12.65 -2.19
C VAL A 47 -27.99 -14.14 -1.92
N ILE A 48 -27.55 -15.08 -2.76
CA ILE A 48 -27.97 -16.49 -2.60
C ILE A 48 -26.79 -17.46 -2.52
N SER A 49 -26.87 -18.29 -1.47
CA SER A 49 -26.29 -19.62 -1.23
C SER A 49 -24.77 -19.80 -1.03
N ILE A 50 -24.41 -19.97 0.25
CA ILE A 50 -23.69 -21.11 0.86
C ILE A 50 -22.52 -21.73 0.06
N GLY A 51 -21.30 -21.33 0.44
CA GLY A 51 -20.01 -21.99 0.19
C GLY A 51 -19.10 -22.04 1.44
N LYS A 52 -19.67 -22.01 2.65
CA LYS A 52 -19.01 -21.64 3.94
C LYS A 52 -17.64 -22.26 4.23
N THR A 53 -17.32 -23.46 3.77
CA THR A 53 -16.06 -24.17 4.11
C THR A 53 -14.90 -23.86 3.18
N VAL A 54 -15.16 -23.62 1.89
CA VAL A 54 -14.12 -23.22 0.93
C VAL A 54 -13.65 -21.79 1.22
N ASP A 55 -14.61 -20.94 1.59
CA ASP A 55 -14.40 -19.51 1.79
C ASP A 55 -13.56 -19.21 3.06
N GLN A 56 -13.68 -20.02 4.12
CA GLN A 56 -12.91 -19.81 5.36
C GLN A 56 -11.41 -20.05 5.16
N ASN A 57 -11.05 -21.15 4.50
CA ASN A 57 -9.65 -21.45 4.18
C ASN A 57 -9.04 -20.39 3.26
N GLU A 58 -9.84 -19.82 2.37
CA GLU A 58 -9.41 -18.73 1.50
C GLU A 58 -9.18 -17.43 2.28
N ILE A 59 -10.08 -17.10 3.21
CA ILE A 59 -9.91 -15.95 4.11
C ILE A 59 -8.63 -16.10 4.92
N ASP A 60 -8.36 -17.27 5.51
CA ASP A 60 -7.17 -17.47 6.33
C ASP A 60 -5.88 -17.40 5.50
N ARG A 61 -5.88 -17.89 4.25
CA ARG A 61 -4.76 -17.69 3.31
C ARG A 61 -4.52 -16.21 3.00
N ILE A 62 -5.58 -15.47 2.69
CA ILE A 62 -5.47 -14.05 2.38
C ILE A 62 -4.96 -13.26 3.60
N ARG A 63 -5.45 -13.58 4.81
CA ARG A 63 -4.94 -12.97 6.04
C ARG A 63 -3.44 -13.20 6.23
N TYR A 64 -2.99 -14.42 5.97
CA TYR A 64 -1.57 -14.75 6.01
C TYR A 64 -0.77 -13.93 4.99
N GLU A 65 -1.26 -13.82 3.75
CA GLU A 65 -0.58 -13.09 2.67
C GLU A 65 -0.44 -11.59 2.99
N ILE A 66 -1.50 -10.94 3.51
CA ILE A 66 -1.44 -9.54 3.96
C ILE A 66 -0.46 -9.38 5.12
N MET A 67 -0.49 -10.28 6.10
CA MET A 67 0.41 -10.22 7.26
C MET A 67 1.88 -10.45 6.87
N ASP A 68 2.13 -11.39 5.97
CA ASP A 68 3.48 -11.71 5.46
C ASP A 68 4.05 -10.52 4.70
N PHE A 69 3.25 -9.90 3.83
CA PHE A 69 3.65 -8.68 3.12
C PHE A 69 3.90 -7.51 4.09
N ALA A 70 3.09 -7.35 5.13
CA ALA A 70 3.33 -6.33 6.16
C ALA A 70 4.65 -6.59 6.90
N ASN A 71 4.94 -7.85 7.22
CA ASN A 71 6.19 -8.25 7.86
C ASN A 71 7.40 -8.07 6.93
N SER A 72 7.28 -8.34 5.64
CA SER A 72 8.35 -8.07 4.68
C SER A 72 8.65 -6.57 4.58
N CYS A 73 7.62 -5.71 4.57
CA CYS A 73 7.79 -4.26 4.67
C CYS A 73 8.52 -3.86 5.98
N ARG A 74 8.16 -4.45 7.13
CA ARG A 74 8.83 -4.20 8.43
C ARG A 74 10.30 -4.62 8.43
N ASN A 75 10.61 -5.70 7.71
CA ASN A 75 11.96 -6.19 7.52
C ASN A 75 12.77 -5.42 6.46
N HIS A 76 12.26 -4.26 6.01
CA HIS A 76 12.90 -3.41 5.01
C HIS A 76 13.15 -4.10 3.66
N ARG A 77 12.37 -5.13 3.34
CA ARG A 77 12.39 -5.73 2.01
C ARG A 77 11.82 -4.72 1.01
N GLN A 78 12.54 -4.52 -0.08
CA GLN A 78 12.05 -3.71 -1.20
C GLN A 78 11.07 -4.55 -2.02
N HIS A 79 10.00 -3.90 -2.46
CA HIS A 79 8.95 -4.50 -3.26
C HIS A 79 8.71 -3.66 -4.51
N THR A 80 8.34 -4.31 -5.62
CA THR A 80 7.97 -3.62 -6.85
C THR A 80 6.58 -2.99 -6.75
N LYS A 81 6.26 -2.08 -7.67
CA LYS A 81 4.95 -1.45 -7.73
C LYS A 81 3.83 -2.47 -7.97
N GLU A 82 4.11 -3.50 -8.77
CA GLU A 82 3.21 -4.61 -9.08
C GLU A 82 2.90 -5.44 -7.83
N GLU A 83 3.91 -5.72 -6.99
CA GLU A 83 3.72 -6.40 -5.71
C GLU A 83 2.79 -5.59 -4.78
N TYR A 84 2.94 -4.26 -4.74
CA TYR A 84 2.02 -3.39 -4.00
C TYR A 84 0.61 -3.35 -4.60
N HIS A 85 0.46 -3.39 -5.93
CA HIS A 85 -0.86 -3.48 -6.54
C HIS A 85 -1.53 -4.83 -6.25
N HIS A 86 -0.78 -5.92 -6.30
CA HIS A 86 -1.27 -7.25 -5.97
C HIS A 86 -1.82 -7.31 -4.55
N ILE A 87 -1.08 -6.79 -3.56
CA ILE A 87 -1.57 -6.82 -2.17
C ILE A 87 -2.82 -5.94 -1.95
N VAL A 88 -3.02 -4.91 -2.77
CA VAL A 88 -4.26 -4.10 -2.79
C VAL A 88 -5.46 -4.92 -3.31
N ASP A 89 -5.27 -5.69 -4.38
CA ASP A 89 -6.31 -6.57 -4.91
C ASP A 89 -6.67 -7.68 -3.92
N ILE A 90 -5.66 -8.25 -3.25
CA ILE A 90 -5.83 -9.26 -2.20
C ILE A 90 -6.64 -8.68 -1.01
N ASN A 91 -6.34 -7.46 -0.55
CA ASN A 91 -7.11 -6.82 0.51
C ASN A 91 -8.56 -6.49 0.09
N THR A 92 -8.77 -6.13 -1.17
CA THR A 92 -10.12 -5.90 -1.72
C THR A 92 -10.94 -7.20 -1.72
N LYS A 93 -10.32 -8.30 -2.14
CA LYS A 93 -10.93 -9.64 -2.11
C LYS A 93 -11.27 -10.07 -0.68
N TYR A 94 -10.38 -9.81 0.27
CA TYR A 94 -10.61 -10.05 1.69
C TYR A 94 -11.88 -9.35 2.20
N HIS A 95 -12.02 -8.05 1.96
CA HIS A 95 -13.20 -7.30 2.37
C HIS A 95 -14.49 -7.80 1.73
N ARG A 96 -14.43 -8.28 0.47
CA ARG A 96 -15.57 -8.92 -0.20
C ARG A 96 -15.98 -10.21 0.52
N LEU A 97 -15.03 -11.07 0.86
CA LEU A 97 -15.28 -12.33 1.52
C LEU A 97 -15.83 -12.12 2.94
N ILE A 98 -15.20 -11.29 3.77
CA ILE A 98 -15.68 -11.10 5.15
C ILE A 98 -17.07 -10.47 5.19
N LYS A 99 -17.40 -9.56 4.25
CA LYS A 99 -18.73 -8.95 4.14
C LYS A 99 -19.78 -9.96 3.64
N LYS A 100 -19.43 -10.80 2.65
CA LYS A 100 -20.29 -11.87 2.13
C LYS A 100 -20.63 -12.92 3.19
N HIS A 101 -19.69 -13.22 4.07
CA HIS A 101 -19.84 -14.27 5.08
C HIS A 101 -20.17 -13.77 6.49
N GLY A 102 -20.26 -12.45 6.70
CA GLY A 102 -20.50 -11.86 8.02
C GLY A 102 -19.37 -12.16 9.01
N ILE A 103 -18.13 -12.25 8.52
CA ILE A 103 -16.94 -12.53 9.32
C ILE A 103 -16.36 -11.21 9.82
N GLU A 104 -15.88 -11.21 11.06
CA GLU A 104 -15.20 -10.06 11.63
C GLU A 104 -13.81 -9.87 11.02
N ASN A 105 -13.44 -8.61 10.84
CA ASN A 105 -12.16 -8.26 10.27
C ASN A 105 -10.96 -8.63 11.18
N GLY A 106 -11.08 -8.41 12.48
CA GLY A 106 -9.94 -8.51 13.39
C GLY A 106 -8.95 -7.35 13.18
N VAL A 107 -7.65 -7.67 13.02
CA VAL A 107 -6.54 -6.69 12.98
C VAL A 107 -6.01 -6.38 11.58
N LEU A 108 -6.56 -6.99 10.52
CA LEU A 108 -5.97 -6.91 9.18
C LEU A 108 -5.96 -5.49 8.60
N ASP A 109 -6.94 -4.64 8.90
CA ASP A 109 -6.89 -3.22 8.46
C ASP A 109 -5.69 -2.48 9.03
N THR A 110 -5.22 -2.87 10.23
CA THR A 110 -4.04 -2.26 10.86
C THR A 110 -2.76 -2.71 10.16
N GLU A 111 -2.66 -4.00 9.81
CA GLU A 111 -1.55 -4.55 9.03
C GLU A 111 -1.49 -3.93 7.64
N TYR A 112 -2.64 -3.85 6.98
CA TYR A 112 -2.76 -3.22 5.68
C TYR A 112 -2.39 -1.74 5.72
N ALA A 113 -2.87 -0.99 6.72
CA ALA A 113 -2.48 0.41 6.92
C ALA A 113 -0.97 0.63 7.09
N TYR A 114 -0.21 -0.38 7.54
CA TYR A 114 1.25 -0.32 7.58
C TYR A 114 1.87 -0.47 6.19
N ILE A 115 1.42 -1.45 5.41
CA ILE A 115 1.85 -1.68 4.01
C ILE A 115 1.63 -0.41 3.19
N GLU A 116 0.43 0.13 3.33
CA GLU A 116 -0.05 1.37 2.75
C GLU A 116 0.89 2.56 2.99
N ARG A 117 1.27 2.81 4.26
CA ARG A 117 2.23 3.88 4.61
C ARG A 117 3.62 3.62 4.04
N THR A 118 4.02 2.36 3.92
CA THR A 118 5.30 1.97 3.33
C THR A 118 5.29 2.28 1.82
N TYR A 119 4.21 1.94 1.12
CA TYR A 119 4.02 2.28 -0.29
C TYR A 119 4.09 3.79 -0.55
N GLN A 120 3.39 4.60 0.26
CA GLN A 120 3.45 6.06 0.12
C GLN A 120 4.86 6.62 0.29
N ARG A 121 5.61 6.10 1.27
CA ARG A 121 7.00 6.48 1.46
C ARG A 121 7.88 6.10 0.28
N CYS A 122 7.62 4.97 -0.36
CA CYS A 122 8.32 4.57 -1.58
C CYS A 122 8.01 5.51 -2.76
N LEU A 123 6.75 5.94 -2.92
CA LEU A 123 6.34 6.92 -3.93
C LEU A 123 6.98 8.29 -3.70
N GLU A 124 6.93 8.81 -2.47
CA GLU A 124 7.51 10.12 -2.11
C GLU A 124 9.02 10.18 -2.37
N LYS A 125 9.70 9.05 -2.20
CA LYS A 125 11.15 8.94 -2.41
C LYS A 125 11.55 8.62 -3.86
N GLY A 126 10.59 8.40 -4.77
CA GLY A 126 10.89 7.96 -6.14
C GLY A 126 11.59 6.60 -6.21
N VAL A 127 11.40 5.75 -5.20
CA VAL A 127 12.13 4.47 -5.06
C VAL A 127 11.81 3.50 -6.20
N PHE A 128 10.59 3.56 -6.74
CA PHE A 128 10.19 2.71 -7.87
C PHE A 128 10.93 3.05 -9.17
N ASP A 129 11.15 4.34 -9.44
CA ASP A 129 11.84 4.79 -10.65
C ASP A 129 13.32 4.40 -10.61
N GLN A 130 13.93 4.35 -9.42
CA GLN A 130 15.32 3.90 -9.25
C GLN A 130 15.50 2.42 -9.64
N PHE A 131 14.50 1.57 -9.39
CA PHE A 131 14.58 0.15 -9.74
C PHE A 131 14.43 -0.12 -11.23
N GLU A 132 13.58 0.65 -11.93
CA GLU A 132 13.44 0.52 -13.39
C GLU A 132 14.78 0.85 -14.07
N ASN A 133 15.44 1.93 -13.64
CA ASN A 133 16.74 2.33 -14.18
C ASN A 133 17.87 1.32 -13.89
N GLU A 134 17.93 0.71 -12.70
CA GLU A 134 18.93 -0.32 -12.37
C GLU A 134 18.69 -1.67 -13.08
N SER A 135 17.45 -1.95 -13.49
CA SER A 135 17.09 -3.17 -14.20
C SER A 135 17.40 -3.12 -15.71
N GLU A 136 17.47 -1.92 -16.29
CA GLU A 136 17.81 -1.70 -17.71
C GLU A 136 19.32 -1.63 -17.98
N GLU A 137 20.14 -1.36 -16.96
CA GLU A 137 21.61 -1.35 -17.06
C GLU A 137 22.28 -2.73 -16.93
N LYS A 138 21.50 -3.82 -16.80
CA LYS A 138 21.98 -5.22 -16.75
C LYS A 138 21.61 -6.01 -17.99
#